data_AF-A0A957MWU9-F1
#
_entry.id   AF-A0A957MWU9-F1
#
_cell.length_a   1.000
_cell.length_b   1.000
_cell.length_c   1.000
_cell.angle_alpha   90.00
_cell.angle_beta   90.00
_cell.angle_gamma   90.00
#
_symmetry.space_group_name_H-M   'P 1'
#
loop_
_entity.id
_entity.type
_entity.pdbx_description
1 polymer ?
#
loop_
_entity_poly.entity_id
_entity_poly.type
_entity_poly.pdbx_seq_one_letter_code
_entity_poly.pdbx_strand_id
1 'polypeptide(L)'
;MISRRLWVIVSSLLIAALVLAACGGGGGDAAQPAEQAADSASACPEPNPRMEVTSTELNLFVWTEYIPQDTIDCFEEVYGIRVNKDEYSSNEEMYA
;
A
#
# COMPACT_ATOMS: atom_id res chain seq x y z
N MET A 1 -8.77 58.03 -8.13
CA MET A 1 -9.19 56.84 -8.93
C MET A 1 -8.08 55.78 -8.99
N ILE A 2 -7.54 55.39 -7.83
CA ILE A 2 -6.43 54.42 -7.70
C ILE A 2 -6.89 53.09 -7.04
N SER A 3 -8.17 52.96 -6.71
CA SER A 3 -8.66 51.90 -5.82
C SER A 3 -9.14 50.61 -6.48
N ARG A 4 -9.40 50.54 -7.80
CA ARG A 4 -9.84 49.28 -8.47
C ARG A 4 -8.70 48.52 -9.13
N ARG A 5 -7.82 49.21 -9.85
CA ARG A 5 -6.68 48.57 -10.53
C ARG A 5 -5.63 48.08 -9.53
N LEU A 6 -5.39 48.86 -8.47
CA LEU A 6 -4.46 48.48 -7.42
C LEU A 6 -5.00 47.32 -6.57
N TRP A 7 -6.32 47.27 -6.33
CA TRP A 7 -6.96 46.17 -5.59
C TRP A 7 -6.97 44.87 -6.39
N VAL A 8 -7.21 44.94 -7.71
CA VAL A 8 -7.08 43.77 -8.62
C VAL A 8 -5.63 43.28 -8.66
N ILE A 9 -4.64 44.17 -8.75
CA ILE A 9 -3.22 43.78 -8.75
C ILE A 9 -2.82 43.13 -7.42
N VAL A 10 -3.25 43.68 -6.27
CA VAL A 10 -2.97 43.12 -4.94
C VAL A 10 -3.63 41.75 -4.76
N SER A 11 -4.90 41.58 -5.17
CA SER A 11 -5.57 40.27 -5.14
C SER A 11 -4.92 39.24 -6.07
N SER A 12 -4.44 39.67 -7.24
CA SER A 12 -3.75 38.80 -8.19
C SER A 12 -2.39 38.33 -7.64
N LEU A 13 -1.65 39.22 -6.97
CA LEU A 13 -0.37 38.89 -6.34
C LEU A 13 -0.54 37.95 -5.14
N LEU A 14 -1.61 38.09 -4.37
CA LEU A 14 -1.93 37.22 -3.22
C LEU A 14 -2.26 35.80 -3.64
N ILE A 15 -3.03 35.64 -4.73
CA ILE A 15 -3.35 34.32 -5.29
C ILE A 15 -2.09 33.66 -5.89
N ALA A 16 -1.24 34.42 -6.57
CA ALA A 16 0.02 33.92 -7.11
C ALA A 16 0.98 33.46 -6.00
N ALA A 17 1.07 34.19 -4.88
CA ALA A 17 1.88 33.80 -3.73
C ALA A 17 1.41 32.49 -3.08
N LEU A 18 0.09 32.26 -3.01
CA LEU A 18 -0.50 31.01 -2.51
C LEU A 18 -0.19 29.80 -3.40
N VAL A 19 -0.12 29.97 -4.73
CA VAL A 19 0.24 28.89 -5.67
C VAL A 19 1.73 28.53 -5.57
N LEU A 20 2.62 29.49 -5.29
CA LEU A 20 4.04 29.20 -5.12
C LEU A 20 4.35 28.46 -3.82
N ALA A 21 3.63 28.71 -2.73
CA ALA A 21 3.79 27.98 -1.47
C ALA A 21 3.36 26.51 -1.56
N ALA A 22 2.46 26.17 -2.51
CA ALA A 22 2.02 24.80 -2.76
C ALA A 22 2.99 23.96 -3.60
N CYS A 23 3.99 24.59 -4.25
CA CYS A 23 4.96 23.90 -5.10
C CYS A 23 6.43 24.03 -4.62
N GLY A 24 6.65 24.68 -3.47
CA GLY A 24 7.96 24.86 -2.84
C GLY A 24 8.04 24.15 -1.49
N GLY A 25 8.03 22.82 -1.51
CA GLY A 25 8.15 21.97 -0.33
C GLY A 25 9.51 22.13 0.36
N GLY A 26 9.48 22.55 1.63
CA GLY A 26 10.65 22.73 2.49
C GLY A 26 10.29 22.73 3.98
N GLY A 27 10.00 21.54 4.50
CA GLY A 27 10.31 21.08 5.87
C GLY A 27 9.60 21.73 7.08
N GLY A 28 8.81 20.93 7.81
CA GLY A 28 8.50 21.19 9.21
C GLY A 28 7.22 20.57 9.73
N ASP A 29 7.28 19.28 10.09
CA ASP A 29 6.51 18.60 11.15
C ASP A 29 5.10 19.11 11.50
N ALA A 30 4.10 18.48 10.88
CA ALA A 30 2.82 18.25 11.54
C ALA A 30 2.30 16.91 11.03
N ALA A 31 2.12 15.97 11.97
CA ALA A 31 1.60 14.63 11.72
C ALA A 31 0.35 14.68 10.85
N GLN A 32 0.50 14.23 9.61
CA GLN A 32 -0.59 14.01 8.69
C GLN A 32 -1.07 12.57 8.87
N PRO A 33 -2.36 12.34 9.20
CA PRO A 33 -2.95 11.02 9.09
C PRO A 33 -2.70 10.51 7.67
N ALA A 34 -2.08 9.34 7.58
CA ALA A 34 -1.86 8.67 6.31
C ALA A 34 -3.23 8.33 5.72
N GLU A 35 -3.70 9.16 4.80
CA GLU A 35 -4.81 8.84 3.93
C GLU A 35 -4.46 9.24 2.50
N GLN A 36 -4.85 8.33 1.59
CA GLN A 36 -4.71 8.30 0.13
C GLN A 36 -3.36 7.87 -0.47
N ALA A 37 -3.30 6.57 -0.80
CA ALA A 37 -3.41 6.16 -2.20
C ALA A 37 -4.19 4.83 -2.29
N ALA A 38 -5.50 4.92 -2.52
CA ALA A 38 -6.24 3.82 -3.11
C ALA A 38 -5.86 3.81 -4.60
N ASP A 39 -5.06 2.83 -5.01
CA ASP A 39 -4.96 2.45 -6.41
C ASP A 39 -4.79 0.93 -6.50
N SER A 40 -5.75 0.30 -7.17
CA SER A 40 -6.07 -1.14 -7.14
C SER A 40 -6.55 -1.65 -5.79
N ALA A 41 -7.88 -1.74 -5.60
CA ALA A 41 -8.44 -2.50 -4.49
C ALA A 41 -8.17 -3.99 -4.73
N SER A 42 -6.98 -4.46 -4.36
CA SER A 42 -6.75 -5.88 -4.12
C SER A 42 -7.78 -6.34 -3.10
N ALA A 43 -8.40 -7.50 -3.34
CA ALA A 43 -9.34 -8.08 -2.36
C ALA A 43 -8.62 -8.53 -1.08
N CYS A 44 -7.29 -8.56 -1.12
CA CYS A 44 -6.44 -9.13 -0.10
C CYS A 44 -6.06 -8.10 0.97
N PRO A 45 -6.08 -8.50 2.25
CA PRO A 45 -5.70 -7.62 3.34
C PRO A 45 -4.21 -7.25 3.26
N GLU A 46 -3.91 -5.95 3.30
CA GLU A 46 -2.53 -5.45 3.27
C GLU A 46 -1.84 -5.70 4.62
N PRO A 47 -0.65 -6.34 4.66
CA PRO A 47 0.07 -6.61 5.90
C PRO A 47 0.57 -5.33 6.58
N ASN A 48 0.47 -5.26 7.91
CA ASN A 48 1.04 -4.17 8.70
C ASN A 48 1.64 -4.71 10.03
N PRO A 49 2.97 -4.68 10.21
CA PRO A 49 3.98 -4.21 9.26
C PRO A 49 4.15 -5.20 8.09
N ARG A 50 4.47 -4.69 6.90
CA ARG A 50 4.86 -5.52 5.76
C ARG A 50 6.26 -6.08 6.02
N MET A 51 6.41 -7.39 5.83
CA MET A 51 7.71 -8.06 5.91
C MET A 51 8.45 -8.00 4.57
N GLU A 52 9.74 -7.71 4.61
CA GLU A 52 10.63 -7.91 3.46
C GLU A 52 10.84 -9.40 3.23
N VAL A 53 10.67 -9.86 1.99
CA VAL A 53 10.87 -11.24 1.58
C VAL A 53 12.07 -11.36 0.64
N THR A 54 12.86 -12.41 0.81
CA THR A 54 14.08 -12.64 0.01
C THR A 54 13.95 -13.79 -0.98
N SER A 55 12.91 -14.61 -0.85
CA SER A 55 12.61 -15.74 -1.74
C SER A 55 11.47 -15.38 -2.69
N THR A 56 11.47 -15.99 -3.87
CA THR A 56 10.36 -15.92 -4.84
C THR A 56 9.41 -17.12 -4.72
N GLU A 57 9.77 -18.14 -3.94
CA GLU A 57 9.00 -19.38 -3.80
C GLU A 57 8.90 -19.81 -2.33
N LEU A 58 7.79 -20.45 -1.99
CA LEU A 58 7.52 -21.12 -0.72
C LEU A 58 6.95 -22.52 -1.00
N ASN A 59 7.65 -23.56 -0.57
CA ASN A 59 7.13 -24.93 -0.61
C ASN A 59 6.39 -25.21 0.70
N LEU A 60 5.12 -25.58 0.60
CA LEU A 60 4.20 -25.78 1.72
C LEU A 60 3.68 -27.21 1.69
N PHE A 61 4.05 -28.01 2.68
CA PHE A 61 3.49 -29.34 2.89
C PHE A 61 2.62 -29.31 4.14
N VAL A 62 1.30 -29.44 3.97
CA VAL A 62 0.32 -29.12 5.02
C VAL A 62 -0.82 -30.14 5.07
N TRP A 63 -1.55 -30.19 6.17
CA TRP A 63 -2.77 -30.99 6.25
C TRP A 63 -3.81 -30.53 5.22
N THR A 64 -4.53 -31.50 4.66
CA THR A 64 -5.61 -31.28 3.70
C THR A 64 -6.66 -30.32 4.29
N GLU A 65 -7.07 -29.31 3.52
CA GLU A 65 -8.09 -28.31 3.89
C GLU A 65 -7.75 -27.41 5.10
N TYR A 66 -6.49 -27.38 5.54
CA TYR A 66 -6.12 -26.61 6.73
C TYR A 66 -5.93 -25.11 6.46
N ILE A 67 -5.50 -24.77 5.24
CA ILE A 67 -5.31 -23.40 4.79
C ILE A 67 -6.26 -23.14 3.61
N PRO A 68 -7.23 -22.23 3.75
CA PRO A 68 -8.10 -21.82 2.67
C PRO A 68 -7.32 -21.32 1.44
N GLN A 69 -7.82 -21.61 0.24
CA GLN A 69 -7.12 -21.27 -1.01
C GLN A 69 -7.00 -19.76 -1.21
N ASP A 70 -8.02 -18.99 -0.84
CA ASP A 70 -8.01 -17.52 -0.91
C ASP A 70 -6.90 -16.89 -0.07
N THR A 71 -6.55 -17.52 1.06
CA THR A 71 -5.44 -17.08 1.90
C THR A 71 -4.10 -17.26 1.19
N ILE A 72 -3.93 -18.38 0.47
CA ILE A 72 -2.74 -18.65 -0.33
C ILE A 72 -2.66 -17.64 -1.48
N ASP A 73 -3.75 -17.48 -2.22
CA ASP A 73 -3.83 -16.55 -3.36
C ASP A 73 -3.50 -15.12 -2.91
N CYS A 74 -4.03 -14.69 -1.78
CA CYS A 74 -3.71 -13.38 -1.22
C CYS A 74 -2.26 -13.24 -0.76
N PHE A 75 -1.67 -14.30 -0.21
CA PHE A 75 -0.26 -14.29 0.13
C PHE A 75 0.62 -14.17 -1.12
N GLU A 76 0.30 -14.92 -2.19
CA GLU A 76 1.01 -14.84 -3.46
C GLU A 76 0.90 -13.44 -4.07
N GLU A 77 -0.29 -12.83 -4.06
CA GLU A 77 -0.53 -11.48 -4.59
C GLU A 77 0.23 -10.39 -3.82
N VAL A 78 0.13 -10.41 -2.49
CA VAL A 78 0.70 -9.36 -1.63
C VAL A 78 2.22 -9.37 -1.66
N TYR A 79 2.83 -10.57 -1.62
CA TYR A 79 4.27 -10.73 -1.51
C TYR A 79 4.97 -11.05 -2.82
N GLY A 80 4.23 -11.35 -3.90
CA GLY A 80 4.81 -11.75 -5.18
C GLY A 80 5.57 -13.07 -5.10
N ILE A 81 5.14 -13.98 -4.21
CA ILE A 81 5.75 -15.30 -3.98
C ILE A 81 4.88 -16.38 -4.62
N ARG A 82 5.50 -17.40 -5.22
CA ARG A 82 4.80 -18.62 -5.63
C ARG A 82 4.76 -19.62 -4.48
N VAL A 83 3.58 -20.09 -4.12
CA VAL A 83 3.36 -21.15 -3.13
C VAL A 83 3.15 -22.48 -3.85
N ASN A 84 4.07 -23.43 -3.65
CA ASN A 84 3.93 -24.80 -4.09
C ASN A 84 3.33 -25.60 -2.93
N LYS A 85 2.02 -25.85 -2.96
CA LYS A 85 1.31 -26.58 -1.91
C LYS A 85 1.15 -28.05 -2.26
N ASP A 86 1.59 -28.92 -1.35
CA ASP A 86 1.21 -30.32 -1.28
C ASP A 86 0.47 -30.59 0.03
N GLU A 87 -0.47 -31.54 -0.01
CA GLU A 87 -1.31 -31.87 1.14
C GLU A 87 -1.18 -33.33 1.56
N TYR A 88 -1.34 -33.58 2.86
CA TYR A 88 -1.42 -34.91 3.44
C TYR A 88 -2.66 -35.05 4.34
N SER A 89 -3.09 -36.29 4.60
CA SER A 89 -4.32 -36.60 5.34
C SER A 89 -4.10 -37.34 6.66
N SER A 90 -2.86 -37.74 6.94
CA SER A 90 -2.46 -38.41 8.18
C SER A 90 -1.01 -38.07 8.54
N ASN A 91 -0.64 -38.28 9.81
CA ASN A 91 0.75 -38.13 10.23
C ASN A 91 1.65 -39.15 9.52
N GLU A 92 1.15 -40.35 9.27
CA GLU A 92 1.87 -41.42 8.60
C GLU A 92 2.24 -41.02 7.17
N GLU A 93 1.32 -40.41 6.41
CA GLU A 93 1.58 -39.88 5.06
C GLU A 93 2.56 -38.71 5.07
N MET A 94 2.54 -37.87 6.11
CA MET A 94 3.50 -36.76 6.25
C MET A 94 4.95 -37.25 6.34
N TYR A 95 5.18 -38.43 6.94
CA TYR A 95 6.51 -39.01 7.12
C TYR A 95 6.96 -39.92 5.97
N ALA A 96 6.06 -40.28 5.05
CA ALA A 96 6.24 -41.36 4.07
C ALA A 96 7.05 -40.95 2.83
#